data_AF-A0A2W6SSH5-F1
#
_entry.id   AF-A0A2W6SSH5-F1
#
_cell.length_a   1.000
_cell.length_b   1.000
_cell.length_c   1.000
_cell.angle_alpha   90.00
_cell.angle_beta   90.00
_cell.angle_gamma   90.00
#
_symmetry.space_group_name_H-M   'P 1'
#
loop_
_entity.id
_entity.type
_entity.pdbx_description
1 polymer ?
#
loop_
_entity_poly.entity_id
_entity_poly.type
_entity_poly.pdbx_seq_one_letter_code
_entity_poly.pdbx_strand_id
1 'polypeptide(L)'
;RCRRALMEAWVGRETAAFRLPPSRLALDPADAIRLAHDGRLVDLRLVSIADAEARGIEAVRQDRATYDLPPGDPRAASLTRAVVFGAPKAVLMDLPQLTEDQPAHRPLVAAHAVPWPGEMAVFRSPSTDGFELLTSFGTRARIGTLVSDLYSGPTSRFDRGNALIVDLLTGTLESVTDLTLFGGANALAIESAAGVWEIVQAGAAELLALGRYRLTQLLRGQRGTESAMGNPAPAGARVVVLDDSLATLPIAEADLGIPWNWRIGPASRSVSDETYVAQAFTPAGAGLRPFSVAHVEQPWRRPRTPGDLTIRWKRRSRALAADSWGGLEVPLAEELEAYEIEILDGTAVKRVLSVNTTSAVYTAAQQTADWGAPLAPGDTLDIRIFQLSALVGRGAPKTVTFTF
;
A
#
# COMPACT_ATOMS: atom_id res chain seq x y z
N ARG A 1 15.12 11.89 -49.47
CA ARG A 1 16.41 12.43 -50.00
C ARG A 1 17.37 11.32 -50.43
N CYS A 2 17.74 10.35 -49.57
CA CYS A 2 18.67 9.27 -49.96
C CYS A 2 18.20 8.39 -51.13
N ARG A 3 16.90 8.04 -51.21
CA ARG A 3 16.34 7.23 -52.32
C ARG A 3 16.51 7.90 -53.69
N ARG A 4 16.27 9.21 -53.77
CA ARG A 4 16.41 9.99 -55.01
C ARG A 4 17.86 10.06 -55.47
N ALA A 5 18.79 10.36 -54.55
CA ALA A 5 20.22 10.40 -54.87
C ALA A 5 20.74 9.06 -55.41
N LEU A 6 20.25 7.94 -54.87
CA LEU A 6 20.62 6.60 -55.32
C LEU A 6 20.08 6.28 -56.73
N MET A 7 18.85 6.71 -57.04
CA MET A 7 18.26 6.56 -58.38
C MET A 7 18.93 7.46 -59.42
N GLU A 8 19.22 8.72 -59.08
CA GLU A 8 19.99 9.63 -59.95
C GLU A 8 21.37 9.04 -60.28
N ALA A 9 22.07 8.49 -59.28
CA ALA A 9 23.36 7.83 -59.48
C ALA A 9 23.27 6.54 -60.32
N TRP A 10 22.15 5.81 -60.25
CA TRP A 10 21.93 4.62 -61.06
C TRP A 10 21.66 4.97 -62.53
N VAL A 11 20.77 5.94 -62.77
CA VAL A 11 20.39 6.39 -64.12
C VAL A 11 21.58 7.05 -64.82
N GLY A 12 22.38 7.85 -64.11
CA GLY A 12 23.56 8.54 -64.66
C GLY A 12 24.74 7.64 -65.03
N ARG A 13 24.64 6.30 -64.89
CA ARG A 13 25.67 5.35 -65.36
C ARG A 13 25.73 5.26 -66.88
N GLU A 14 24.61 5.49 -67.54
CA GLU A 14 24.56 5.55 -69.00
C GLU A 14 25.01 6.94 -69.46
N THR A 15 26.12 6.97 -70.18
CA THR A 15 26.70 8.20 -70.74
C THR A 15 26.70 8.14 -72.26
N ALA A 16 26.73 9.30 -72.90
CA ALA A 16 26.81 9.43 -74.34
C ALA A 16 27.85 10.51 -74.69
N ALA A 17 28.63 10.23 -75.72
CA ALA A 17 29.56 11.19 -76.31
C ALA A 17 29.30 11.28 -77.82
N PHE A 18 29.07 12.49 -78.32
CA PHE A 18 28.78 12.71 -79.74
C PHE A 18 29.19 14.11 -80.17
N ARG A 19 29.18 14.37 -81.48
CA ARG A 19 29.52 15.69 -82.05
C ARG A 19 28.31 16.28 -82.74
N LEU A 20 28.09 17.58 -82.54
CA LEU A 20 27.04 18.35 -83.20
C LEU A 20 27.65 19.41 -84.13
N PRO A 21 26.95 19.76 -85.22
CA PRO A 21 27.38 20.87 -86.08
C PRO A 21 27.28 22.21 -85.35
N PRO A 22 28.07 23.23 -85.77
CA PRO A 22 27.99 24.58 -85.21
C PRO A 22 26.60 25.24 -85.30
N SER A 23 25.72 24.76 -86.19
CA SER A 23 24.33 25.24 -86.27
C SER A 23 23.49 24.95 -85.01
N ARG A 24 23.97 24.10 -84.10
CA ARG A 24 23.32 23.79 -82.81
C ARG A 24 23.95 24.54 -81.62
N LEU A 25 24.37 25.80 -81.83
CA LEU A 25 24.98 26.66 -80.79
C LEU A 25 24.06 26.95 -79.59
N ALA A 26 22.74 26.88 -79.76
CA ALA A 26 21.77 27.18 -78.70
C ALA A 26 21.69 26.13 -77.57
N LEU A 27 22.48 25.05 -77.63
CA LEU A 27 22.55 24.04 -76.58
C LEU A 27 23.70 24.33 -75.62
N ASP A 28 23.40 24.31 -74.32
CA ASP A 28 24.34 24.58 -73.24
C ASP A 28 24.45 23.40 -72.26
N PRO A 29 25.52 23.34 -71.44
CA PRO A 29 25.59 22.40 -70.33
C PRO A 29 24.35 22.49 -69.44
N ALA A 30 23.90 21.34 -68.92
CA ALA A 30 22.66 21.12 -68.18
C ALA A 30 21.35 21.10 -69.00
N ASP A 31 21.38 21.38 -70.30
CA ASP A 31 20.19 21.19 -71.14
C ASP A 31 19.80 19.72 -71.23
N ALA A 32 18.50 19.47 -71.23
CA ALA A 32 17.93 18.15 -71.47
C ALA A 32 17.55 18.01 -72.94
N ILE A 33 18.11 16.99 -73.60
CA ILE A 33 17.83 16.65 -74.99
C ILE A 33 17.28 15.23 -75.09
N ARG A 34 16.63 14.94 -76.20
CA ARG A 34 16.24 13.57 -76.57
C ARG A 34 17.05 13.15 -77.79
N LEU A 35 17.88 12.12 -77.63
CA LEU A 35 18.70 11.57 -78.69
C LEU A 35 18.00 10.36 -79.30
N ALA A 36 17.75 10.40 -80.61
CA ALA A 36 17.27 9.25 -81.37
C ALA A 36 18.46 8.45 -81.91
N HIS A 37 18.65 7.21 -81.47
CA HIS A 37 19.74 6.33 -81.89
C HIS A 37 19.30 4.86 -81.81
N ASP A 38 19.62 4.05 -82.83
CA ASP A 38 19.28 2.62 -82.91
C ASP A 38 17.82 2.27 -82.56
N GLY A 39 16.88 3.06 -83.10
CA GLY A 39 15.45 2.87 -82.88
C GLY A 39 14.96 3.23 -81.47
N ARG A 40 15.83 3.80 -80.62
CA ARG A 40 15.50 4.25 -79.27
C ARG A 40 15.56 5.77 -79.17
N LEU A 41 14.68 6.32 -78.34
CA LEU A 41 14.73 7.71 -77.90
C LEU A 41 15.26 7.72 -76.46
N VAL A 42 16.40 8.36 -76.24
CA VAL A 42 17.06 8.42 -74.93
C VAL A 42 17.06 9.85 -74.45
N ASP A 43 16.53 10.08 -73.26
CA ASP A 43 16.58 11.39 -72.60
C ASP A 43 17.95 11.56 -71.92
N LEU A 44 18.69 12.58 -72.36
CA LEU A 44 20.05 12.87 -71.93
C LEU A 44 20.13 14.31 -71.41
N ARG A 45 20.96 14.54 -70.40
CA ARG A 45 21.37 15.88 -69.97
C ARG A 45 22.80 16.15 -70.37
N LEU A 46 23.03 17.30 -70.97
CA LEU A 46 24.37 17.74 -71.34
C LEU A 46 25.19 18.01 -70.08
N VAL A 47 26.40 17.47 -70.02
CA VAL A 47 27.33 17.66 -68.88
C VAL A 47 28.43 18.63 -69.25
N SER A 48 29.03 18.45 -70.42
CA SER A 48 30.10 19.31 -70.91
C SER A 48 29.98 19.48 -72.43
N ILE A 49 30.44 20.64 -72.90
CA ILE A 49 30.52 20.97 -74.32
C ILE A 49 31.91 21.54 -74.59
N ALA A 50 32.58 21.03 -75.61
CA ALA A 50 33.86 21.52 -76.10
C ALA A 50 33.72 21.99 -77.55
N ASP A 51 33.86 23.30 -77.78
CA ASP A 51 33.70 23.91 -79.08
C ASP A 51 35.05 23.98 -79.84
N ALA A 52 35.13 23.29 -80.97
CA ALA A 52 36.27 23.32 -81.91
C ALA A 52 35.72 23.33 -83.36
N GLU A 53 36.24 22.50 -84.27
CA GLU A 53 35.68 22.35 -85.63
C GLU A 53 34.24 21.81 -85.63
N ALA A 54 33.88 21.05 -84.59
CA ALA A 54 32.52 20.61 -84.27
C ALA A 54 32.30 20.75 -82.75
N ARG A 55 31.04 20.82 -82.29
CA ARG A 55 30.71 20.88 -80.86
C ARG A 55 30.77 19.47 -80.28
N GLY A 56 31.80 19.14 -79.51
CA GLY A 56 31.91 17.87 -78.79
C GLY A 56 31.04 17.90 -77.54
N ILE A 57 30.16 16.91 -77.39
CA ILE A 57 29.17 16.85 -76.30
C ILE A 57 29.41 15.60 -75.47
N GLU A 58 29.49 15.79 -74.14
CA GLU A 58 29.33 14.71 -73.17
C GLU A 58 27.98 14.86 -72.49
N ALA A 59 27.21 13.78 -72.43
CA ALA A 59 25.90 13.76 -71.83
C ALA A 59 25.72 12.53 -70.94
N VAL A 60 24.86 12.66 -69.94
CA VAL A 60 24.46 11.56 -69.06
C VAL A 60 22.97 11.33 -69.19
N ARG A 61 22.53 10.09 -69.08
CA ARG A 61 21.09 9.81 -69.07
C ARG A 61 20.44 10.46 -67.87
N GLN A 62 19.26 11.03 -68.11
CA GLN A 62 18.42 11.57 -67.06
C GLN A 62 17.01 11.00 -67.21
N ASP A 63 16.39 10.66 -66.08
CA ASP A 63 15.00 10.22 -66.03
C ASP A 63 14.17 11.25 -65.26
N ARG A 64 13.20 11.87 -65.94
CA ARG A 64 12.30 12.87 -65.36
C ARG A 64 11.45 12.28 -64.22
N ALA A 65 11.08 11.00 -64.31
CA ALA A 65 10.27 10.34 -63.29
C ALA A 65 11.00 10.20 -61.93
N THR A 66 12.34 10.26 -61.94
CA THR A 66 13.15 10.22 -60.70
C THR A 66 13.06 11.53 -59.90
N TYR A 67 12.76 12.66 -60.56
CA TYR A 67 12.66 13.97 -59.90
C TYR A 67 11.30 14.22 -59.24
N ASP A 68 10.24 13.54 -59.72
CA ASP A 68 8.85 13.71 -59.26
C ASP A 68 8.44 12.73 -58.13
N LEU A 69 9.41 12.08 -57.47
CA LEU A 69 9.13 11.18 -56.36
C LEU A 69 8.54 11.96 -55.16
N PRO A 70 7.33 11.61 -54.67
CA PRO A 70 6.76 12.26 -53.50
C PRO A 70 7.66 12.05 -52.26
N PRO A 71 7.72 13.02 -51.33
CA PRO A 71 8.34 12.80 -50.04
C PRO A 71 7.64 11.63 -49.34
N GLY A 72 8.42 10.78 -48.66
CA GLY A 72 7.84 9.69 -47.86
C GLY A 72 6.98 10.24 -46.72
N ASP A 73 6.09 9.39 -46.19
CA ASP A 73 5.14 9.81 -45.16
C ASP A 73 5.85 10.43 -43.95
N PRO A 74 5.36 11.56 -43.43
CA PRO A 74 5.89 12.14 -42.22
C PRO A 74 5.71 11.16 -41.06
N ARG A 75 6.80 10.92 -40.31
CA ARG A 75 6.75 10.11 -39.09
C ARG A 75 5.91 10.86 -38.06
N ALA A 76 4.87 10.23 -37.53
CA ALA A 76 4.07 10.83 -36.46
C ALA A 76 4.96 11.12 -35.24
N ALA A 77 5.09 12.39 -34.86
CA ALA A 77 5.70 12.79 -33.61
C ALA A 77 4.59 12.92 -32.56
N SER A 78 4.53 12.02 -31.57
CA SER A 78 3.70 12.24 -30.38
C SER A 78 4.49 13.07 -29.39
N LEU A 79 3.97 14.25 -29.02
CA LEU A 79 4.45 14.96 -27.83
C LEU A 79 4.05 14.13 -26.61
N THR A 80 5.01 13.69 -25.81
CA THR A 80 4.74 13.03 -24.52
C THR A 80 4.08 14.05 -23.61
N ARG A 81 2.76 13.95 -23.41
CA ARG A 81 2.05 14.80 -22.47
C ARG A 81 2.62 14.52 -21.07
N ALA A 82 3.13 15.55 -20.40
CA ALA A 82 3.59 15.43 -19.03
C ALA A 82 2.41 14.92 -18.17
N VAL A 83 2.59 13.75 -17.57
CA VAL A 83 1.61 13.21 -16.63
C VAL A 83 1.69 14.06 -15.37
N VAL A 84 0.58 14.75 -15.05
CA VAL A 84 0.45 15.49 -13.80
C VAL A 84 -0.04 14.51 -12.75
N PHE A 85 0.74 14.31 -11.71
CA PHE A 85 0.34 13.53 -10.55
C PHE A 85 -0.40 14.46 -9.58
N GLY A 86 -1.53 14.00 -9.05
CA GLY A 86 -2.13 14.62 -7.87
C GLY A 86 -1.46 14.10 -6.59
N ALA A 87 -1.73 14.76 -5.47
CA ALA A 87 -1.30 14.28 -4.16
C ALA A 87 -1.94 12.90 -3.87
N PRO A 88 -1.17 11.89 -3.43
CA PRO A 88 -1.69 10.55 -3.19
C PRO A 88 -2.57 10.50 -1.94
N LYS A 89 -3.53 9.58 -1.90
CA LYS A 89 -4.14 9.17 -0.64
C LYS A 89 -3.20 8.19 0.05
N ALA A 90 -2.50 8.66 1.08
CA ALA A 90 -1.58 7.86 1.88
C ALA A 90 -2.14 7.61 3.28
N VAL A 91 -1.87 6.43 3.82
CA VAL A 91 -2.31 5.99 5.16
C VAL A 91 -1.15 5.30 5.84
N LEU A 92 -0.81 5.78 7.05
CA LEU A 92 0.11 5.11 7.96
C LEU A 92 -0.69 4.34 9.00
N MET A 93 -0.33 3.09 9.21
CA MET A 93 -1.06 2.17 10.09
C MET A 93 -0.08 1.49 11.03
N ASP A 94 -0.26 1.71 12.33
CA ASP A 94 0.43 0.93 13.35
C ASP A 94 -0.45 -0.27 13.71
N LEU A 95 -0.12 -1.42 13.14
CA LEU A 95 -0.93 -2.64 13.24
C LEU A 95 -0.18 -3.71 14.04
N PRO A 96 -0.91 -4.66 14.63
CA PRO A 96 -0.32 -5.91 15.08
C PRO A 96 0.47 -6.59 13.96
N GLN A 97 1.50 -7.37 14.32
CA GLN A 97 2.26 -8.14 13.35
C GLN A 97 1.33 -9.09 12.57
N LEU A 98 1.35 -9.00 11.24
CA LEU A 98 0.49 -9.79 10.36
C LEU A 98 1.21 -11.02 9.80
N THR A 99 2.50 -10.87 9.49
CA THR A 99 3.34 -11.90 8.83
C THR A 99 4.72 -11.98 9.48
N GLU A 100 5.43 -13.10 9.27
CA GLU A 100 6.73 -13.35 9.92
C GLU A 100 7.87 -12.48 9.37
N ASP A 101 7.79 -12.09 8.09
CA ASP A 101 8.77 -11.24 7.40
C ASP A 101 8.68 -9.77 7.82
N GLN A 102 7.61 -9.37 8.50
CA GLN A 102 7.42 -8.05 9.07
C GLN A 102 7.87 -8.02 10.53
N PRO A 103 8.89 -7.22 10.91
CA PRO A 103 9.20 -6.97 12.32
C PRO A 103 8.01 -6.33 13.04
N ALA A 104 7.67 -6.85 14.22
CA ALA A 104 6.43 -6.54 14.93
C ALA A 104 6.27 -5.07 15.35
N HIS A 105 7.36 -4.31 15.47
CA HIS A 105 7.32 -2.89 15.82
C HIS A 105 7.11 -1.94 14.64
N ARG A 106 7.20 -2.45 13.40
CA ARG A 106 7.23 -1.61 12.21
C ARG A 106 5.83 -1.35 11.65
N PRO A 107 5.41 -0.08 11.55
CA PRO A 107 4.15 0.30 10.92
C PRO A 107 4.11 -0.03 9.43
N LEU A 108 2.91 -0.06 8.87
CA LEU A 108 2.64 -0.23 7.45
C LEU A 108 2.23 1.09 6.80
N VAL A 109 2.54 1.24 5.52
CA VAL A 109 2.08 2.35 4.67
C VAL A 109 1.28 1.81 3.50
N ALA A 110 0.15 2.45 3.25
CA ALA A 110 -0.69 2.25 2.06
C ALA A 110 -0.72 3.56 1.27
N ALA A 111 -0.57 3.50 -0.05
CA ALA A 111 -0.78 4.66 -0.92
C ALA A 111 -1.59 4.33 -2.15
N HIS A 112 -2.41 5.31 -2.57
CA HIS A 112 -3.23 5.24 -3.76
C HIS A 112 -3.16 6.57 -4.52
N ALA A 113 -2.94 6.50 -5.84
CA ALA A 113 -2.98 7.65 -6.74
C ALA A 113 -3.46 7.23 -8.14
N VAL A 114 -4.14 8.16 -8.82
CA VAL A 114 -4.56 8.03 -10.22
C VAL A 114 -4.14 9.29 -10.97
N PRO A 115 -3.22 9.20 -11.96
CA PRO A 115 -2.46 8.03 -12.36
C PRO A 115 -1.45 7.59 -11.28
N TRP A 116 -1.05 6.31 -11.30
CA TRP A 116 0.00 5.81 -10.41
C TRP A 116 1.38 6.21 -10.96
N PRO A 117 2.27 6.79 -10.13
CA PRO A 117 3.59 7.25 -10.57
C PRO A 117 4.60 6.14 -10.83
N GLY A 118 4.23 4.88 -10.65
CA GLY A 118 5.13 3.73 -10.72
C GLY A 118 5.74 3.42 -9.36
N GLU A 119 6.27 4.43 -8.68
CA GLU A 119 6.89 4.28 -7.36
C GLU A 119 6.54 5.46 -6.43
N MET A 120 6.20 5.13 -5.18
CA MET A 120 6.00 6.09 -4.09
C MET A 120 7.22 6.08 -3.18
N ALA A 121 7.66 7.27 -2.77
CA ALA A 121 8.71 7.45 -1.78
C ALA A 121 8.12 7.95 -0.46
N VAL A 122 8.67 7.44 0.64
CA VAL A 122 8.31 7.84 2.01
C VAL A 122 9.50 8.47 2.66
N PHE A 123 9.34 9.73 3.06
CA PHE A 123 10.33 10.49 3.79
C PHE A 123 9.86 10.77 5.21
N ARG A 124 10.82 10.93 6.13
CA ARG A 124 10.55 11.40 7.49
C ARG A 124 11.53 12.49 7.92
N SER A 125 11.12 13.32 8.87
CA SER A 125 11.97 14.33 9.52
C SER A 125 11.49 14.61 10.96
N PRO A 126 12.40 14.90 11.91
CA PRO A 126 11.99 15.34 13.24
C PRO A 126 11.46 16.79 13.23
N SER A 127 11.67 17.53 12.13
CA SER A 127 11.22 18.91 11.90
C SER A 127 10.43 19.01 10.59
N THR A 128 10.20 20.24 10.11
CA THR A 128 9.49 20.50 8.84
C THR A 128 10.42 20.61 7.63
N ASP A 129 11.71 20.32 7.80
CA ASP A 129 12.79 20.37 6.82
C ASP A 129 13.75 19.19 6.99
N GLY A 130 14.79 19.04 6.17
CA GLY A 130 15.77 17.95 6.35
C GLY A 130 15.21 16.52 6.21
N PHE A 131 14.22 16.33 5.33
CA PHE A 131 13.57 15.04 5.10
C PHE A 131 14.53 13.99 4.56
N GLU A 132 14.63 12.86 5.26
CA GLU A 132 15.39 11.68 4.87
C GLU A 132 14.48 10.65 4.20
N LEU A 133 14.95 10.04 3.10
CA LEU A 133 14.25 8.95 2.44
C LEU A 133 14.31 7.70 3.31
N LEU A 134 13.16 7.20 3.73
CA LEU A 134 13.06 6.00 4.56
C LEU A 134 12.86 4.74 3.72
N THR A 135 11.97 4.78 2.72
CA THR A 135 11.68 3.65 1.83
C THR A 135 10.96 4.10 0.56
N SER A 136 10.87 3.22 -0.43
CA SER A 136 10.04 3.38 -1.61
C SER A 136 9.32 2.07 -1.96
N PHE A 137 8.18 2.17 -2.63
CA PHE A 137 7.39 1.01 -3.02
C PHE A 137 6.60 1.24 -4.31
N GLY A 138 6.45 0.18 -5.11
CA GLY A 138 5.85 0.25 -6.45
C GLY A 138 4.38 -0.17 -6.55
N THR A 139 3.80 -0.70 -5.47
CA THR A 139 2.46 -1.29 -5.45
C THR A 139 1.41 -0.26 -5.01
N ARG A 140 0.27 -0.27 -5.71
CA ARG A 140 -0.88 0.58 -5.39
C ARG A 140 -1.80 -0.15 -4.41
N ALA A 141 -2.07 0.46 -3.27
CA ALA A 141 -2.92 -0.14 -2.25
C ALA A 141 -4.42 -0.03 -2.55
N ARG A 142 -5.17 -1.02 -2.03
CA ARG A 142 -6.64 -1.03 -2.00
C ARG A 142 -7.13 -0.30 -0.76
N ILE A 143 -7.41 0.99 -0.92
CA ILE A 143 -7.92 1.88 0.12
C ILE A 143 -9.39 2.20 -0.19
N GLY A 144 -10.20 2.31 0.85
CA GLY A 144 -11.61 2.64 0.77
C GLY A 144 -12.13 3.38 2.00
N THR A 145 -13.45 3.46 2.09
CA THR A 145 -14.17 4.05 3.24
C THR A 145 -15.41 3.24 3.59
N LEU A 146 -15.78 3.23 4.87
CA LEU A 146 -17.08 2.73 5.32
C LEU A 146 -18.22 3.56 4.72
N VAL A 147 -19.25 2.90 4.20
CA VAL A 147 -20.45 3.56 3.65
C VAL A 147 -21.49 3.82 4.75
N SER A 148 -21.54 2.96 5.77
CA SER A 148 -22.45 3.05 6.90
C SER A 148 -21.71 2.70 8.19
N ASP A 149 -22.28 3.10 9.32
CA ASP A 149 -21.79 2.74 10.65
C ASP A 149 -21.67 1.22 10.80
N LEU A 150 -20.57 0.76 11.38
CA LEU A 150 -20.33 -0.63 11.75
C LEU A 150 -20.33 -0.76 13.28
N TYR A 151 -21.32 -1.44 13.83
CA TYR A 151 -21.41 -1.65 15.27
C TYR A 151 -20.46 -2.74 15.77
N SER A 152 -20.26 -2.77 17.09
CA SER A 152 -19.50 -3.82 17.73
C SER A 152 -20.16 -5.18 17.47
N GLY A 153 -19.36 -6.17 17.10
CA GLY A 153 -19.76 -7.55 16.89
C GLY A 153 -19.20 -8.50 17.95
N PRO A 154 -19.56 -9.79 17.88
CA PRO A 154 -18.96 -10.81 18.73
C PRO A 154 -17.49 -11.05 18.35
N THR A 155 -16.68 -11.43 19.34
CA THR A 155 -15.32 -11.92 19.15
C THR A 155 -15.28 -13.45 19.19
N SER A 156 -14.22 -14.04 18.61
CA SER A 156 -13.96 -15.50 18.60
C SER A 156 -15.06 -16.37 17.96
N ARG A 157 -15.93 -15.77 17.14
CA ARG A 157 -16.95 -16.44 16.33
C ARG A 157 -17.31 -15.57 15.14
N PHE A 158 -18.04 -16.14 14.19
CA PHE A 158 -18.57 -15.35 13.08
C PHE A 158 -19.59 -14.31 13.55
N ASP A 159 -19.38 -13.08 13.13
CA ASP A 159 -20.37 -12.02 13.13
C ASP A 159 -21.23 -12.16 11.87
N ARG A 160 -22.46 -12.64 12.08
CA ARG A 160 -23.50 -12.76 11.05
C ARG A 160 -24.59 -11.69 11.19
N GLY A 161 -24.47 -10.83 12.21
CA GLY A 161 -25.45 -9.78 12.49
C GLY A 161 -25.11 -8.46 11.80
N ASN A 162 -23.82 -8.15 11.69
CA ASN A 162 -23.36 -6.96 11.00
C ASN A 162 -23.04 -7.22 9.52
N ALA A 163 -23.24 -6.20 8.69
CA ALA A 163 -22.79 -6.15 7.31
C ALA A 163 -21.87 -4.93 7.13
N LEU A 164 -20.64 -5.19 6.70
CA LEU A 164 -19.63 -4.17 6.45
C LEU A 164 -19.78 -3.69 5.00
N ILE A 165 -20.23 -2.45 4.80
CA ILE A 165 -20.38 -1.87 3.46
C ILE A 165 -19.23 -0.91 3.19
N VAL A 166 -18.46 -1.16 2.14
CA VAL A 166 -17.24 -0.42 1.81
C VAL A 166 -17.27 0.11 0.38
N ASP A 167 -16.76 1.32 0.20
CA ASP A 167 -16.40 1.88 -1.11
C ASP A 167 -14.88 1.83 -1.28
N LEU A 168 -14.39 1.04 -2.23
CA LEU A 168 -12.98 0.94 -2.60
C LEU A 168 -12.64 1.90 -3.75
N LEU A 169 -11.46 2.51 -3.67
CA LEU A 169 -10.93 3.36 -4.73
C LEU A 169 -10.45 2.56 -5.95
N THR A 170 -10.05 1.30 -5.74
CA THR A 170 -9.56 0.40 -6.78
C THR A 170 -9.62 -1.06 -6.32
N GLY A 171 -9.55 -1.97 -7.30
CA GLY A 171 -9.50 -3.40 -7.08
C GLY A 171 -10.88 -4.02 -6.83
N THR A 172 -10.87 -5.32 -6.60
CA THR A 172 -12.05 -6.12 -6.34
C THR A 172 -11.91 -6.85 -5.00
N LEU A 173 -13.05 -7.26 -4.44
CA LEU A 173 -13.14 -8.17 -3.31
C LEU A 173 -13.98 -9.37 -3.76
N GLU A 174 -13.58 -10.55 -3.32
CA GLU A 174 -14.22 -11.80 -3.70
C GLU A 174 -14.53 -12.62 -2.44
N SER A 175 -15.57 -13.45 -2.51
CA SER A 175 -15.88 -14.36 -1.42
C SER A 175 -14.81 -15.44 -1.34
N VAL A 176 -14.49 -15.86 -0.12
CA VAL A 176 -13.46 -16.88 0.15
C VAL A 176 -14.06 -18.02 0.98
N THR A 177 -13.47 -19.20 0.87
CA THR A 177 -13.87 -20.34 1.71
C THR A 177 -13.47 -20.10 3.16
N ASP A 178 -14.12 -20.80 4.09
CA ASP A 178 -13.76 -20.76 5.51
C ASP A 178 -12.29 -21.13 5.75
N LEU A 179 -11.76 -22.11 5.00
CA LEU A 179 -10.35 -22.53 5.12
C LEU A 179 -9.39 -21.38 4.76
N THR A 180 -9.62 -20.73 3.62
CA THR A 180 -8.82 -19.58 3.19
C THR A 180 -8.98 -18.38 4.12
N LEU A 181 -10.18 -18.17 4.67
CA LEU A 181 -10.45 -17.12 5.65
C LEU A 181 -9.65 -17.37 6.94
N PHE A 182 -9.66 -18.59 7.48
CA PHE A 182 -8.86 -18.95 8.65
C PHE A 182 -7.35 -18.89 8.38
N GLY A 183 -6.94 -19.02 7.11
CA GLY A 183 -5.56 -18.76 6.67
C GLY A 183 -5.19 -17.29 6.56
N GLY A 184 -6.07 -16.34 6.92
CA GLY A 184 -5.77 -14.90 6.89
C GLY A 184 -6.32 -14.14 5.68
N ALA A 185 -6.99 -14.81 4.73
CA ALA A 185 -7.53 -14.14 3.55
C ALA A 185 -8.60 -13.09 3.89
N ASN A 186 -8.83 -12.16 2.95
CA ASN A 186 -9.84 -11.09 3.06
C ASN A 186 -9.72 -10.25 4.34
N ALA A 187 -8.51 -10.00 4.82
CA ALA A 187 -8.27 -9.12 5.95
C ALA A 187 -8.35 -7.64 5.51
N LEU A 188 -9.01 -6.82 6.32
CA LEU A 188 -9.11 -5.37 6.18
C LEU A 188 -8.81 -4.72 7.53
N ALA A 189 -8.11 -3.59 7.52
CA ALA A 189 -8.00 -2.69 8.66
C ALA A 189 -9.05 -1.57 8.53
N ILE A 190 -9.81 -1.35 9.60
CA ILE A 190 -10.83 -0.31 9.73
C ILE A 190 -10.40 0.65 10.81
N GLU A 191 -10.28 1.94 10.47
CA GLU A 191 -9.96 2.96 11.45
C GLU A 191 -11.21 3.41 12.21
N SER A 192 -11.50 2.77 13.34
CA SER A 192 -12.69 3.06 14.13
C SER A 192 -12.65 4.44 14.81
N ALA A 193 -11.44 4.93 15.10
CA ALA A 193 -11.13 6.28 15.56
C ALA A 193 -9.71 6.65 15.09
N ALA A 194 -9.34 7.93 15.13
CA ALA A 194 -8.03 8.38 14.64
C ALA A 194 -6.86 7.57 15.22
N GLY A 195 -6.14 6.84 14.37
CA GLY A 195 -5.02 5.97 14.75
C GLY A 195 -5.40 4.64 15.42
N VAL A 196 -6.68 4.34 15.61
CA VAL A 196 -7.20 3.12 16.24
C VAL A 196 -7.77 2.20 15.16
N TRP A 197 -7.11 1.06 14.96
CA TRP A 197 -7.40 0.14 13.86
C TRP A 197 -7.96 -1.19 14.36
N GLU A 198 -9.15 -1.55 13.90
CA GLU A 198 -9.69 -2.90 14.00
C GLU A 198 -9.28 -3.72 12.77
N ILE A 199 -8.77 -4.93 12.97
CA ILE A 199 -8.58 -5.89 11.87
C ILE A 199 -9.82 -6.80 11.78
N VAL A 200 -10.44 -6.79 10.61
CA VAL A 200 -11.62 -7.59 10.27
C VAL A 200 -11.31 -8.48 9.09
N GLN A 201 -11.81 -9.71 9.11
CA GLN A 201 -11.85 -10.56 7.91
C GLN A 201 -13.29 -10.81 7.46
N ALA A 202 -13.52 -10.99 6.17
CA ALA A 202 -14.85 -11.26 5.62
C ALA A 202 -14.87 -12.51 4.73
N GLY A 203 -15.77 -13.45 5.04
CA GLY A 203 -15.95 -14.67 4.23
C GLY A 203 -16.73 -14.41 2.94
N ALA A 204 -17.77 -13.59 3.00
CA ALA A 204 -18.63 -13.30 1.86
C ALA A 204 -18.50 -11.85 1.40
N ALA A 205 -18.33 -11.66 0.09
CA ALA A 205 -18.27 -10.36 -0.58
C ALA A 205 -19.27 -10.29 -1.74
N GLU A 206 -20.23 -9.38 -1.63
CA GLU A 206 -21.26 -9.09 -2.64
C GLU A 206 -20.99 -7.71 -3.26
N LEU A 207 -20.84 -7.64 -4.59
CA LEU A 207 -20.69 -6.37 -5.31
C LEU A 207 -22.06 -5.70 -5.44
N LEU A 208 -22.24 -4.55 -4.78
CA LEU A 208 -23.49 -3.78 -4.82
C LEU A 208 -23.50 -2.74 -5.96
N ALA A 209 -22.35 -2.14 -6.23
CA ALA A 209 -22.12 -1.18 -7.31
C ALA A 209 -20.63 -1.13 -7.65
N LEU A 210 -20.22 -0.38 -8.68
CA LEU A 210 -18.80 -0.23 -9.04
C LEU A 210 -17.98 0.26 -7.83
N GLY A 211 -17.07 -0.59 -7.34
CA GLY A 211 -16.23 -0.30 -6.17
C GLY A 211 -16.93 -0.43 -4.81
N ARG A 212 -18.26 -0.67 -4.77
CA ARG A 212 -19.03 -0.82 -3.54
C ARG A 212 -19.32 -2.28 -3.24
N TYR A 213 -18.90 -2.74 -2.07
CA TYR A 213 -19.08 -4.13 -1.63
C TYR A 213 -19.85 -4.20 -0.31
N ARG A 214 -20.72 -5.19 -0.17
CA ARG A 214 -21.23 -5.66 1.10
C ARG A 214 -20.44 -6.89 1.52
N LEU A 215 -19.83 -6.80 2.70
CA LEU A 215 -19.05 -7.86 3.31
C LEU A 215 -19.83 -8.44 4.50
N THR A 216 -19.97 -9.75 4.56
CA THR A 216 -20.67 -10.47 5.64
C THR A 216 -19.88 -11.70 6.08
N GLN A 217 -20.37 -12.38 7.12
CA GLN A 217 -19.66 -13.49 7.76
C GLN A 217 -18.29 -13.01 8.25
N LEU A 218 -18.31 -12.02 9.15
CA LEU A 218 -17.10 -11.30 9.57
C LEU A 218 -16.41 -12.03 10.72
N LEU A 219 -15.07 -12.01 10.74
CA LEU A 219 -14.26 -12.28 11.93
C LEU A 219 -13.74 -10.94 12.44
N ARG A 220 -14.15 -10.56 13.66
CA ARG A 220 -13.91 -9.25 14.25
C ARG A 220 -12.67 -9.26 15.16
N GLY A 221 -12.07 -8.09 15.37
CA GLY A 221 -10.99 -7.88 16.35
C GLY A 221 -9.78 -8.81 16.19
N GLN A 222 -9.42 -9.19 14.96
CA GLN A 222 -8.33 -10.12 14.70
C GLN A 222 -6.99 -9.58 15.20
N ARG A 223 -6.07 -10.50 15.53
CA ARG A 223 -4.72 -10.18 16.04
C ARG A 223 -4.74 -9.23 17.25
N GLY A 224 -5.70 -9.42 18.17
CA GLY A 224 -5.75 -8.67 19.43
C GLY A 224 -6.35 -7.26 19.33
N THR A 225 -7.06 -6.97 18.24
CA THR A 225 -7.67 -5.65 17.99
C THR A 225 -9.11 -5.53 18.52
N GLU A 226 -9.54 -6.41 19.44
CA GLU A 226 -10.92 -6.39 19.96
C GLU A 226 -11.25 -5.08 20.70
N SER A 227 -10.26 -4.47 21.36
CA SER A 227 -10.42 -3.17 22.01
C SER A 227 -10.52 -1.99 21.04
N ALA A 228 -10.12 -2.19 19.78
CA ALA A 228 -10.23 -1.20 18.71
C ALA A 228 -11.59 -1.25 18.00
N MET A 229 -12.47 -2.20 18.35
CA MET A 229 -13.82 -2.27 17.79
C MET A 229 -14.62 -1.02 18.17
N GLY A 230 -15.03 -0.24 17.16
CA GLY A 230 -15.93 0.89 17.37
C GLY A 230 -17.34 0.43 17.71
N ASN A 231 -18.08 1.26 18.45
CA ASN A 231 -19.50 1.04 18.71
C ASN A 231 -20.31 2.35 18.55
N PRO A 232 -20.52 2.84 17.32
CA PRO A 232 -20.05 2.27 16.05
C PRO A 232 -18.65 2.75 15.64
N ALA A 233 -18.04 2.05 14.69
CA ALA A 233 -17.06 2.65 13.76
C ALA A 233 -17.85 3.46 12.72
N PRO A 234 -17.60 4.77 12.58
CA PRO A 234 -18.50 5.65 11.84
C PRO A 234 -18.41 5.49 10.33
N ALA A 235 -19.51 5.78 9.62
CA ALA A 235 -19.48 6.00 8.18
C ALA A 235 -18.39 7.02 7.80
N GLY A 236 -17.69 6.76 6.70
CA GLY A 236 -16.53 7.53 6.25
C GLY A 236 -15.20 7.10 6.88
N ALA A 237 -15.19 6.21 7.88
CA ALA A 237 -13.96 5.64 8.42
C ALA A 237 -13.11 4.98 7.32
N ARG A 238 -11.79 5.14 7.43
CA ARG A 238 -10.85 4.58 6.45
C ARG A 238 -10.83 3.07 6.52
N VAL A 239 -10.82 2.43 5.35
CA VAL A 239 -10.66 0.99 5.20
C VAL A 239 -9.44 0.73 4.32
N VAL A 240 -8.59 -0.20 4.72
CA VAL A 240 -7.43 -0.64 3.93
C VAL A 240 -7.45 -2.15 3.86
N VAL A 241 -7.38 -2.72 2.65
CA VAL A 241 -7.22 -4.18 2.49
C VAL A 241 -5.79 -4.55 2.86
N LEU A 242 -5.63 -5.58 3.69
CA LEU A 242 -4.35 -6.06 4.17
C LEU A 242 -3.85 -7.17 3.24
N ASP A 243 -2.95 -6.79 2.33
CA ASP A 243 -2.33 -7.66 1.32
C ASP A 243 -0.89 -7.20 1.02
N ASP A 244 -0.25 -7.85 0.05
CA ASP A 244 1.13 -7.57 -0.37
C ASP A 244 1.32 -6.21 -1.07
N SER A 245 0.27 -5.40 -1.21
CA SER A 245 0.37 -4.03 -1.73
C SER A 245 0.81 -3.00 -0.67
N LEU A 246 0.86 -3.41 0.60
CA LEU A 246 1.34 -2.58 1.70
C LEU A 246 2.86 -2.66 1.82
N ALA A 247 3.50 -1.54 2.16
CA ALA A 247 4.93 -1.52 2.46
C ALA A 247 5.17 -1.35 3.96
N THR A 248 6.20 -2.03 4.47
CA THR A 248 6.65 -1.88 5.86
C THR A 248 7.56 -0.66 5.98
N LEU A 249 7.32 0.19 6.98
CA LEU A 249 8.18 1.32 7.29
C LEU A 249 9.40 0.87 8.11
N PRO A 250 10.64 1.00 7.59
CA PRO A 250 11.83 0.50 8.25
C PRO A 250 12.32 1.42 9.37
N ILE A 251 11.53 1.55 10.44
CA ILE A 251 11.93 2.29 11.65
C ILE A 251 12.67 1.39 12.65
N ALA A 252 13.46 2.00 13.53
CA ALA A 252 14.07 1.34 14.68
C ALA A 252 13.11 1.31 15.87
N GLU A 253 13.30 0.39 16.82
CA GLU A 253 12.53 0.38 18.07
C GLU A 253 12.76 1.65 18.91
N ALA A 254 13.94 2.26 18.81
CA ALA A 254 14.25 3.53 19.46
C ALA A 254 13.45 4.72 18.90
N ASP A 255 12.81 4.58 17.74
CA ASP A 255 11.98 5.62 17.14
C ASP A 255 10.53 5.58 17.64
N LEU A 256 10.15 4.56 18.43
CA LEU A 256 8.79 4.40 18.96
C LEU A 256 8.45 5.51 19.97
N GLY A 257 7.21 5.98 19.93
CA GLY A 257 6.70 7.05 20.78
C GLY A 257 7.14 8.46 20.34
N ILE A 258 8.01 8.59 19.35
CA ILE A 258 8.49 9.89 18.86
C ILE A 258 7.57 10.38 17.72
N PRO A 259 7.02 11.60 17.80
CA PRO A 259 6.26 12.19 16.70
C PRO A 259 7.18 12.60 15.56
N TRP A 260 6.94 12.06 14.37
CA TRP A 260 7.69 12.38 13.15
C TRP A 260 6.79 13.10 12.14
N ASN A 261 7.41 13.97 11.33
CA ASN A 261 6.79 14.55 10.15
C ASN A 261 7.09 13.64 8.96
N TRP A 262 6.04 13.20 8.26
CA TRP A 262 6.14 12.29 7.13
C TRP A 262 5.76 13.00 5.84
N ARG A 263 6.44 12.65 4.75
CA ARG A 263 6.09 13.09 3.41
C ARG A 263 6.02 11.89 2.47
N ILE A 264 4.89 11.73 1.79
CA ILE A 264 4.65 10.60 0.87
C ILE A 264 4.21 11.13 -0.48
N GLY A 265 4.91 10.73 -1.54
CA GLY A 265 4.66 11.23 -2.89
C GLY A 265 5.41 10.44 -3.96
N PRO A 266 5.28 10.83 -5.24
CA PRO A 266 5.98 10.18 -6.35
C PRO A 266 7.50 10.20 -6.17
N ALA A 267 8.14 9.04 -6.26
CA ALA A 267 9.60 8.92 -6.13
C ALA A 267 10.37 9.70 -7.21
N SER A 268 9.74 9.94 -8.37
CA SER A 268 10.30 10.73 -9.47
C SER A 268 10.30 12.25 -9.22
N ARG A 269 9.80 12.72 -8.07
CA ARG A 269 9.68 14.14 -7.71
C ARG A 269 10.46 14.44 -6.42
N SER A 270 10.90 15.69 -6.28
CA SER A 270 11.53 16.17 -5.04
C SER A 270 10.56 16.09 -3.87
N VAL A 271 11.05 15.80 -2.66
CA VAL A 271 10.25 15.78 -1.42
C VAL A 271 9.56 17.13 -1.10
N SER A 272 10.06 18.22 -1.68
CA SER A 272 9.48 19.56 -1.58
C SER A 272 8.36 19.86 -2.59
N ASP A 273 8.11 18.96 -3.54
CA ASP A 273 7.09 19.10 -4.58
C ASP A 273 5.66 19.02 -3.98
N GLU A 274 4.72 19.76 -4.57
CA GLU A 274 3.32 19.85 -4.12
C GLU A 274 2.57 18.51 -4.18
N THR A 275 3.10 17.54 -4.93
CA THR A 275 2.55 16.19 -5.02
C THR A 275 2.76 15.35 -3.75
N TYR A 276 3.60 15.79 -2.82
CA TYR A 276 3.81 15.09 -1.55
C TYR A 276 2.71 15.46 -0.52
N VAL A 277 2.08 14.44 0.06
CA VAL A 277 1.24 14.59 1.25
C VAL A 277 2.11 14.64 2.49
N ALA A 278 1.92 15.68 3.31
CA ALA A 278 2.51 15.79 4.64
C ALA A 278 1.53 15.26 5.70
N GLN A 279 2.04 14.49 6.66
CA GLN A 279 1.24 14.02 7.81
C GLN A 279 2.13 13.82 9.04
N ALA A 280 1.57 14.06 10.22
CA ALA A 280 2.20 13.70 11.48
C ALA A 280 1.77 12.27 11.86
N PHE A 281 2.73 11.46 12.32
CA PHE A 281 2.45 10.10 12.78
C PHE A 281 3.50 9.66 13.79
N THR A 282 3.03 9.07 14.89
CA THR A 282 3.84 8.57 16.00
C THR A 282 3.70 7.06 16.05
N PRO A 283 4.70 6.29 15.60
CA PRO A 283 4.71 4.84 15.75
C PRO A 283 4.71 4.47 17.24
N ALA A 284 3.73 3.70 17.70
CA ALA A 284 3.64 3.16 19.05
C ALA A 284 4.16 1.72 19.15
N GLY A 285 4.31 1.01 18.02
CA GLY A 285 4.75 -0.37 17.97
C GLY A 285 3.63 -1.33 18.37
N ALA A 286 2.45 -1.19 17.76
CA ALA A 286 1.25 -1.94 18.12
C ALA A 286 1.46 -3.47 18.09
N GLY A 287 2.30 -3.99 17.19
CA GLY A 287 2.65 -5.41 17.16
C GLY A 287 3.56 -5.91 18.28
N LEU A 288 4.19 -5.03 19.05
CA LEU A 288 4.89 -5.40 20.29
C LEU A 288 3.95 -5.48 21.51
N ARG A 289 2.74 -4.92 21.42
CA ARG A 289 1.80 -4.85 22.54
C ARG A 289 1.23 -6.24 22.85
N PRO A 290 1.37 -6.74 24.10
CA PRO A 290 0.73 -7.99 24.51
C PRO A 290 -0.79 -7.93 24.33
N PHE A 291 -1.39 -9.04 23.92
CA PHE A 291 -2.83 -9.17 23.80
C PHE A 291 -3.51 -9.17 25.17
N SER A 292 -4.79 -8.80 25.21
CA SER A 292 -5.59 -8.90 26.42
C SER A 292 -5.75 -10.37 26.85
N VAL A 293 -5.77 -10.63 28.15
CA VAL A 293 -5.98 -11.99 28.68
C VAL A 293 -7.41 -12.48 28.37
N ALA A 294 -7.59 -13.81 28.38
CA ALA A 294 -8.89 -14.44 28.14
C ALA A 294 -9.39 -15.23 29.35
N HIS A 295 -10.66 -15.64 29.31
CA HIS A 295 -11.28 -16.55 30.28
C HIS A 295 -11.00 -16.17 31.75
N VAL A 296 -11.21 -14.90 32.08
CA VAL A 296 -11.10 -14.44 33.46
C VAL A 296 -12.16 -15.17 34.28
N GLU A 297 -11.72 -15.98 35.23
CA GLU A 297 -12.58 -16.79 36.07
C GLU A 297 -13.17 -15.93 37.20
N GLN A 298 -14.50 -15.93 37.29
CA GLN A 298 -15.19 -15.30 38.40
C GLN A 298 -15.00 -16.15 39.68
N PRO A 299 -14.67 -15.52 40.83
CA PRO A 299 -14.38 -16.24 42.06
C PRO A 299 -15.57 -17.01 42.67
N TRP A 300 -16.82 -16.75 42.24
CA TRP A 300 -18.06 -17.29 42.84
C TRP A 300 -18.54 -18.65 42.28
N ARG A 301 -17.86 -19.29 41.31
CA ARG A 301 -18.26 -20.65 40.84
C ARG A 301 -18.06 -21.77 41.90
N ARG A 302 -17.75 -21.42 43.15
CA ARG A 302 -17.62 -22.31 44.32
C ARG A 302 -18.28 -21.66 45.56
N PRO A 303 -18.72 -22.44 46.56
CA PRO A 303 -19.30 -21.91 47.80
C PRO A 303 -18.41 -20.84 48.44
N ARG A 304 -18.98 -19.66 48.72
CA ARG A 304 -18.26 -18.49 49.22
C ARG A 304 -18.09 -18.57 50.74
N THR A 305 -16.86 -18.73 51.20
CA THR A 305 -16.45 -18.31 52.54
C THR A 305 -15.82 -16.93 52.42
N PRO A 306 -16.20 -15.92 53.24
CA PRO A 306 -15.49 -14.64 53.27
C PRO A 306 -13.99 -14.84 53.43
N GLY A 307 -13.19 -14.13 52.64
CA GLY A 307 -11.75 -14.34 52.61
C GLY A 307 -11.09 -13.74 51.37
N ASP A 308 -10.00 -14.37 50.97
CA ASP A 308 -9.19 -13.97 49.83
C ASP A 308 -9.89 -14.26 48.50
N LEU A 309 -9.84 -13.30 47.58
CA LEU A 309 -10.37 -13.45 46.23
C LEU A 309 -9.26 -13.88 45.28
N THR A 310 -9.34 -15.12 44.80
CA THR A 310 -8.42 -15.63 43.79
C THR A 310 -8.98 -15.32 42.40
N ILE A 311 -8.25 -14.49 41.66
CA ILE A 311 -8.56 -14.07 40.29
C ILE A 311 -7.66 -14.89 39.37
N ARG A 312 -8.23 -15.57 38.36
CA ARG A 312 -7.48 -16.38 37.39
C ARG A 312 -7.85 -16.01 35.97
N TRP A 313 -6.94 -16.22 35.03
CA TRP A 313 -7.16 -15.99 33.61
C TRP A 313 -6.34 -16.97 32.76
N LYS A 314 -6.55 -16.92 31.45
CA LYS A 314 -5.73 -17.62 30.45
C LYS A 314 -4.89 -16.61 29.68
N ARG A 315 -3.58 -16.88 29.59
CA ARG A 315 -2.64 -16.10 28.77
C ARG A 315 -3.04 -16.19 27.30
N ARG A 316 -2.85 -15.08 26.58
CA ARG A 316 -2.90 -15.03 25.12
C ARG A 316 -1.51 -14.64 24.63
N SER A 317 -1.15 -15.06 23.41
CA SER A 317 0.14 -14.73 22.81
C SER A 317 -0.06 -14.03 21.48
N ARG A 318 0.78 -13.03 21.21
CA ARG A 318 0.83 -12.32 19.93
C ARG A 318 1.71 -13.02 18.89
N ALA A 319 2.49 -14.03 19.29
CA ALA A 319 3.31 -14.80 18.37
C ALA A 319 2.44 -15.40 17.26
N LEU A 320 2.92 -15.38 16.02
CA LEU A 320 2.18 -15.91 14.87
C LEU A 320 1.97 -17.44 14.99
N ALA A 321 2.93 -18.15 15.58
CA ALA A 321 2.84 -19.59 15.85
C ALA A 321 1.92 -19.96 17.04
N ALA A 322 1.28 -19.00 17.72
CA ALA A 322 0.48 -19.26 18.91
C ALA A 322 -0.76 -20.12 18.65
N ASP A 323 -1.24 -20.17 17.41
CA ASP A 323 -2.40 -20.97 17.01
C ASP A 323 -2.04 -22.42 16.62
N SER A 324 -0.76 -22.79 16.73
CA SER A 324 -0.28 -24.14 16.43
C SER A 324 -0.63 -25.14 17.54
N TRP A 325 -1.21 -26.27 17.17
CA TRP A 325 -1.50 -27.40 18.07
C TRP A 325 -0.34 -28.37 18.24
N GLY A 326 0.77 -28.18 17.52
CA GLY A 326 1.93 -29.07 17.57
C GLY A 326 2.87 -28.85 18.75
N GLY A 327 2.76 -27.69 19.42
CA GLY A 327 3.61 -27.34 20.57
C GLY A 327 3.11 -27.94 21.88
N LEU A 328 4.01 -28.09 22.85
CA LEU A 328 3.66 -28.50 24.22
C LEU A 328 2.94 -27.37 24.99
N GLU A 329 3.36 -26.13 24.74
CA GLU A 329 2.86 -24.92 25.40
C GLU A 329 2.80 -23.77 24.39
N VAL A 330 1.85 -22.85 24.56
CA VAL A 330 1.71 -21.69 23.67
C VAL A 330 2.94 -20.78 23.84
N PRO A 331 3.64 -20.37 22.76
CA PRO A 331 4.82 -19.51 22.84
C PRO A 331 4.57 -18.24 23.66
N LEU A 332 5.53 -17.86 24.51
CA LEU A 332 5.57 -16.54 25.14
C LEU A 332 6.38 -15.62 24.22
N ALA A 333 5.80 -14.48 23.83
CA ALA A 333 6.45 -13.51 22.93
C ALA A 333 7.18 -12.40 23.70
N GLU A 334 7.17 -12.50 25.02
CA GLU A 334 7.71 -11.58 26.00
C GLU A 334 8.84 -12.27 26.77
N GLU A 335 9.80 -11.53 27.32
CA GLU A 335 10.96 -12.08 28.01
C GLU A 335 10.57 -12.82 29.30
N LEU A 336 9.49 -12.37 29.94
CA LEU A 336 9.00 -12.84 31.22
C LEU A 336 7.47 -12.83 31.20
N GLU A 337 6.84 -13.83 31.83
CA GLU A 337 5.41 -13.82 32.06
C GLU A 337 5.10 -12.96 33.30
N ALA A 338 4.51 -11.79 33.08
CA ALA A 338 4.14 -10.85 34.15
C ALA A 338 2.82 -10.13 33.85
N TYR A 339 2.08 -9.80 34.91
CA TYR A 339 0.78 -9.16 34.82
C TYR A 339 0.59 -8.09 35.89
N GLU A 340 -0.20 -7.09 35.54
CA GLU A 340 -0.78 -6.13 36.48
C GLU A 340 -2.30 -6.19 36.46
N ILE A 341 -2.90 -6.14 37.65
CA ILE A 341 -4.33 -6.17 37.87
C ILE A 341 -4.71 -4.90 38.62
N GLU A 342 -5.45 -4.03 37.96
CA GLU A 342 -6.06 -2.87 38.58
C GLU A 342 -7.40 -3.27 39.20
N ILE A 343 -7.56 -2.97 40.48
CA ILE A 343 -8.84 -2.99 41.18
C ILE A 343 -9.43 -1.59 41.11
N LEU A 344 -10.67 -1.47 40.63
CA LEU A 344 -11.28 -0.19 40.30
C LEU A 344 -12.44 0.17 41.23
N ASP A 345 -12.62 1.47 41.41
CA ASP A 345 -13.77 2.11 42.05
C ASP A 345 -14.32 3.16 41.07
N GLY A 346 -15.30 2.75 40.28
CA GLY A 346 -15.67 3.46 39.04
C GLY A 346 -14.47 3.58 38.10
N THR A 347 -14.03 4.81 37.83
CA THR A 347 -12.86 5.08 36.97
C THR A 347 -11.53 5.10 37.71
N ALA A 348 -11.55 5.20 39.05
CA ALA A 348 -10.35 5.34 39.86
C ALA A 348 -9.68 3.98 40.11
N VAL A 349 -8.34 3.94 40.00
CA VAL A 349 -7.56 2.76 40.37
C VAL A 349 -7.34 2.79 41.88
N LYS A 350 -7.94 1.83 42.58
CA LYS A 350 -7.88 1.72 44.03
C LYS A 350 -6.65 0.94 44.50
N ARG A 351 -6.29 -0.09 43.74
CA ARG A 351 -5.14 -0.94 43.99
C ARG A 351 -4.59 -1.51 42.69
N VAL A 352 -3.28 -1.75 42.66
CA VAL A 352 -2.61 -2.53 41.62
C VAL A 352 -1.98 -3.77 42.26
N LEU A 353 -2.25 -4.94 41.71
CA LEU A 353 -1.60 -6.20 42.07
C LEU A 353 -0.66 -6.61 40.93
N SER A 354 0.59 -6.96 41.25
CA SER A 354 1.57 -7.43 40.28
C SER A 354 1.90 -8.90 40.54
N VAL A 355 1.84 -9.74 39.51
CA VAL A 355 2.09 -11.19 39.60
C VAL A 355 2.88 -11.69 38.39
N ASN A 356 3.61 -12.79 38.57
CA ASN A 356 4.38 -13.47 37.52
C ASN A 356 3.75 -14.80 37.07
N THR A 357 2.43 -14.92 37.26
CA THR A 357 1.64 -16.09 36.93
C THR A 357 0.21 -15.68 36.56
N THR A 358 -0.59 -16.60 36.04
CA THR A 358 -1.97 -16.37 35.58
C THR A 358 -3.01 -16.31 36.71
N SER A 359 -2.57 -15.99 37.92
CA SER A 359 -3.41 -15.92 39.11
C SER A 359 -2.94 -14.80 40.05
N ALA A 360 -3.89 -14.03 40.55
CA ALA A 360 -3.65 -13.03 41.59
C ALA A 360 -4.60 -13.26 42.77
N VAL A 361 -4.14 -12.92 43.98
CA VAL A 361 -4.94 -13.01 45.20
C VAL A 361 -5.16 -11.60 45.73
N TYR A 362 -6.42 -11.18 45.79
CA TYR A 362 -6.86 -9.96 46.44
C TYR A 362 -7.33 -10.30 47.86
N THR A 363 -6.45 -10.12 48.83
CA THR A 363 -6.63 -10.69 50.17
C THR A 363 -7.75 -9.99 50.94
N ALA A 364 -8.32 -10.67 51.94
CA ALA A 364 -9.34 -10.08 52.81
C ALA A 364 -8.84 -8.80 53.50
N ALA A 365 -7.55 -8.76 53.89
CA ALA A 365 -6.95 -7.57 54.48
C ALA A 365 -6.86 -6.40 53.49
N GLN A 366 -6.52 -6.68 52.23
CA GLN A 366 -6.48 -5.67 51.17
C GLN A 366 -7.88 -5.16 50.85
N GLN A 367 -8.88 -6.05 50.79
CA GLN A 367 -10.27 -5.66 50.63
C GLN A 367 -10.74 -4.76 51.78
N THR A 368 -10.47 -5.12 53.03
CA THR A 368 -10.83 -4.29 54.19
C THR A 368 -10.12 -2.94 54.17
N ALA A 369 -8.86 -2.88 53.73
CA ALA A 369 -8.15 -1.61 53.58
C ALA A 369 -8.76 -0.70 52.51
N ASP A 370 -9.25 -1.29 51.42
CA ASP A 370 -9.80 -0.54 50.29
C ASP A 370 -11.29 -0.19 50.51
N TRP A 371 -12.08 -1.10 51.06
CA TRP A 371 -13.55 -1.01 51.14
C TRP A 371 -14.11 -0.95 52.56
N GLY A 372 -13.28 -1.07 53.59
CA GLY A 372 -13.68 -1.13 55.00
C GLY A 372 -14.17 -2.51 55.47
N ALA A 373 -14.48 -3.42 54.53
CA ALA A 373 -14.79 -4.82 54.79
C ALA A 373 -14.52 -5.67 53.52
N PRO A 374 -14.44 -7.01 53.63
CA PRO A 374 -14.44 -7.88 52.46
C PRO A 374 -15.73 -7.75 51.66
N LEU A 375 -15.63 -7.89 50.34
CA LEU A 375 -16.78 -7.83 49.43
C LEU A 375 -17.82 -8.92 49.80
N ALA A 376 -19.10 -8.60 49.65
CA ALA A 376 -20.24 -9.40 50.08
C ALA A 376 -21.25 -9.63 48.94
N PRO A 377 -22.21 -10.58 49.10
CA PRO A 377 -23.24 -10.80 48.10
C PRO A 377 -24.02 -9.53 47.76
N GLY A 378 -24.09 -9.20 46.47
CA GLY A 378 -24.66 -7.95 45.95
C GLY A 378 -23.62 -6.90 45.54
N ASP A 379 -22.37 -7.03 45.95
CA ASP A 379 -21.31 -6.10 45.55
C ASP A 379 -20.82 -6.37 44.12
N THR A 380 -20.22 -5.35 43.52
CA THR A 380 -19.53 -5.45 42.23
C THR A 380 -18.08 -5.02 42.34
N LEU A 381 -17.19 -5.68 41.62
CA LEU A 381 -15.78 -5.31 41.51
C LEU A 381 -15.36 -5.23 40.05
N ASP A 382 -15.03 -4.03 39.60
CA ASP A 382 -14.43 -3.84 38.28
C ASP A 382 -12.93 -4.05 38.36
N ILE A 383 -12.40 -4.86 37.44
CA ILE A 383 -10.96 -5.08 37.32
C ILE A 383 -10.48 -4.88 35.89
N ARG A 384 -9.21 -4.48 35.76
CA ARG A 384 -8.48 -4.46 34.49
C ARG A 384 -7.21 -5.30 34.62
N ILE A 385 -7.02 -6.26 33.74
CA ILE A 385 -5.83 -7.13 33.71
C ILE A 385 -4.99 -6.79 32.47
N PHE A 386 -3.69 -6.61 32.67
CA PHE A 386 -2.71 -6.35 31.63
C PHE A 386 -1.61 -7.40 31.69
N GLN A 387 -1.27 -8.02 30.56
CA GLN A 387 0.03 -8.67 30.41
C GLN A 387 1.09 -7.60 30.16
N LEU A 388 2.27 -7.76 30.74
CA LEU A 388 3.38 -6.81 30.61
C LEU A 388 4.36 -7.25 29.54
N SER A 389 4.96 -6.26 28.88
CA SER A 389 6.13 -6.36 28.02
C SER A 389 7.23 -5.50 28.61
N ALA A 390 8.48 -5.99 28.58
CA ALA A 390 9.62 -5.18 28.99
C ALA A 390 9.87 -3.99 28.06
N LEU A 391 9.50 -4.11 26.78
CA LEU A 391 9.71 -3.09 25.75
C LEU A 391 8.65 -1.98 25.76
N VAL A 392 7.37 -2.35 25.84
CA VAL A 392 6.24 -1.40 25.68
C VAL A 392 5.38 -1.26 26.94
N GLY A 393 5.72 -1.95 28.04
CA GLY A 393 4.97 -1.89 29.29
C GLY A 393 3.64 -2.65 29.21
N ARG A 394 2.53 -1.98 29.56
CA ARG A 394 1.21 -2.63 29.65
C ARG A 394 0.63 -2.98 28.28
N GLY A 395 0.14 -4.21 28.15
CA GLY A 395 -0.59 -4.71 26.98
C GLY A 395 -2.01 -4.14 26.82
N ALA A 396 -2.83 -4.83 26.03
CA ALA A 396 -4.24 -4.49 25.90
C ALA A 396 -5.00 -4.88 27.19
N PRO A 397 -5.86 -4.00 27.74
CA PRO A 397 -6.61 -4.32 28.95
C PRO A 397 -7.65 -5.40 28.69
N LYS A 398 -7.79 -6.33 29.64
CA LYS A 398 -9.02 -7.10 29.80
C LYS A 398 -9.83 -6.51 30.97
N THR A 399 -10.95 -5.86 30.64
CA THR A 399 -11.89 -5.33 31.65
C THR A 399 -12.97 -6.36 31.96
N VAL A 400 -13.21 -6.63 33.24
CA VAL A 400 -14.27 -7.54 33.72
C VAL A 400 -14.88 -6.98 35.00
N THR A 401 -16.21 -7.05 35.10
CA THR A 401 -16.97 -6.82 36.33
C THR A 401 -17.26 -8.16 36.98
N PHE A 402 -16.84 -8.32 38.23
CA PHE A 402 -17.28 -9.41 39.09
C PHE A 402 -18.50 -8.99 39.89
N THR A 403 -19.46 -9.89 40.01
CA THR A 403 -20.65 -9.76 40.86
C THR A 403 -20.54 -10.79 41.97
N PHE A 404 -20.72 -10.38 43.23
CA PHE A 404 -20.52 -11.22 44.41
C PHE A 404 -21.81 -11.74 45.00
#